data_AF-A0A7J8FQ39-F1
#
_entry.id   AF-A0A7J8FQ39-F1
#
_cell.length_a   1.000
_cell.length_b   1.000
_cell.length_c   1.000
_cell.angle_alpha   90.00
_cell.angle_beta   90.00
_cell.angle_gamma   90.00
#
_symmetry.space_group_name_H-M   'P 1'
#
loop_
_entity.id
_entity.type
_entity.pdbx_description
1 polymer ?
#
loop_
_entity_poly.entity_id
_entity_poly.type
_entity_poly.pdbx_seq_one_letter_code
_entity_poly.pdbx_strand_id
1 'polypeptide(L)'
;MPVLVGRRRGLAKGSTEMKNSEEDQVLYPPLLPSKVDLQQVTIIPHNEWKRIRDTLDGMTRKAAYLRAERKAKKEMHLRSQEVVKHWTNTYAGMRQQKLKAKKKRDEKIRTFIKAKKRLTQMRKEKEAETHRLMELRRERINNFLSELMKQKSDNEDLIIARDIAEAEALWEKREKEKYEKNKAELKAIEEYRGIVMKNKEEEERQRKIEAKEHLVAVIKADQIFWEHEKEKKRKTDQKRREVQDAHIKQIAKNKFHAKQAKQAQLDYCRRTEDLVAEKEKEFQDYAREVIELESESTKKHIYPLVKSVKGGPGSGRGPALTNRGGLRPSYQANDFSGVQLPSYNSQGSKCNNFQKSKGRLGFTW
;
A
#
# COMPACT_ATOMS: atom_id res chain seq x y z
N MET A 1 83.16 -4.50 -21.45
CA MET A 1 83.85 -5.15 -22.59
C MET A 1 84.90 -4.19 -23.15
N PRO A 2 86.12 -4.65 -23.46
CA PRO A 2 87.19 -3.86 -24.09
C PRO A 2 86.95 -3.76 -25.62
N VAL A 3 87.77 -3.09 -26.44
CA VAL A 3 89.16 -3.45 -26.86
C VAL A 3 90.10 -2.23 -26.91
N LEU A 4 91.40 -2.49 -26.81
CA LEU A 4 92.51 -1.53 -26.68
C LEU A 4 93.26 -1.28 -28.02
N VAL A 5 94.45 -0.67 -27.92
CA VAL A 5 95.53 -0.54 -28.93
C VAL A 5 95.41 0.67 -29.89
N GLY A 6 96.46 1.48 -30.09
CA GLY A 6 97.75 1.48 -29.38
C GLY A 6 98.78 2.53 -29.83
N ARG A 7 99.54 3.02 -28.83
CA ARG A 7 100.82 3.77 -28.83
C ARG A 7 101.63 3.85 -30.15
N ARG A 8 102.26 5.01 -30.38
CA ARG A 8 103.70 5.25 -30.03
C ARG A 8 104.10 6.75 -30.05
N ARG A 9 105.13 7.07 -29.25
CA ARG A 9 105.93 8.32 -29.27
C ARG A 9 107.31 8.01 -29.89
N GLY A 10 108.01 9.06 -30.33
CA GLY A 10 109.42 9.06 -30.76
C GLY A 10 109.66 10.31 -31.61
N LEU A 11 110.14 11.46 -31.10
CA LEU A 11 111.38 11.78 -30.35
C LEU A 11 112.60 11.93 -31.27
N ALA A 12 113.44 12.94 -31.02
CA ALA A 12 114.29 13.57 -32.01
C ALA A 12 115.79 13.26 -31.89
N LYS A 13 116.51 13.47 -33.00
CA LYS A 13 117.92 13.87 -33.15
C LYS A 13 118.09 14.42 -34.58
N GLY A 14 118.94 15.37 -34.90
CA GLY A 14 119.84 16.17 -34.06
C GLY A 14 121.19 16.40 -34.74
N SER A 15 121.58 17.68 -34.89
CA SER A 15 122.94 18.21 -35.18
C SER A 15 123.77 17.61 -36.34
N THR A 16 124.38 18.48 -37.16
CA THR A 16 125.85 18.58 -37.31
C THR A 16 126.16 19.88 -38.07
N GLU A 17 127.08 20.69 -37.53
CA GLU A 17 127.61 21.90 -38.16
C GLU A 17 128.94 21.61 -38.91
N MET A 18 129.71 22.66 -39.22
CA MET A 18 131.14 22.67 -39.58
C MET A 18 131.51 22.53 -41.08
N LYS A 19 132.56 23.20 -41.58
CA LYS A 19 133.12 24.56 -41.26
C LYS A 19 134.11 24.99 -42.37
N ASN A 20 134.45 26.28 -42.33
CA ASN A 20 135.39 27.08 -43.12
C ASN A 20 136.75 26.42 -43.49
N SER A 21 137.33 26.83 -44.63
CA SER A 21 138.61 27.60 -44.74
C SER A 21 138.76 28.08 -46.21
N GLU A 22 139.50 29.12 -46.65
CA GLU A 22 140.73 29.82 -46.20
C GLU A 22 142.01 28.97 -46.33
N GLU A 23 143.18 29.47 -46.79
CA GLU A 23 143.49 30.61 -47.69
C GLU A 23 144.88 30.37 -48.37
N ASP A 24 145.73 31.40 -48.52
CA ASP A 24 147.19 31.37 -48.76
C ASP A 24 147.83 30.95 -50.13
N GLN A 25 149.12 31.22 -50.38
CA GLN A 25 149.84 32.52 -50.51
C GLN A 25 151.33 32.34 -50.95
N VAL A 26 151.86 33.30 -51.75
CA VAL A 26 153.24 33.90 -51.70
C VAL A 26 154.53 33.06 -52.03
N LEU A 27 155.45 33.66 -52.84
CA LEU A 27 156.92 33.86 -52.59
C LEU A 27 157.95 33.64 -53.77
N TYR A 28 158.17 34.69 -54.57
CA TYR A 28 159.45 35.30 -55.03
C TYR A 28 160.60 34.54 -55.81
N PRO A 29 161.54 35.25 -56.51
CA PRO A 29 162.60 34.70 -57.38
C PRO A 29 164.02 34.74 -56.70
N PRO A 30 165.13 35.47 -57.06
CA PRO A 30 165.45 36.52 -58.07
C PRO A 30 166.85 36.37 -58.82
N LEU A 31 167.30 37.45 -59.51
CA LEU A 31 168.70 37.87 -59.85
C LEU A 31 169.40 37.54 -61.21
N LEU A 32 169.94 38.62 -61.82
CA LEU A 32 171.13 38.69 -62.70
C LEU A 32 172.40 38.85 -61.81
N PRO A 33 173.64 38.60 -62.29
CA PRO A 33 174.53 39.76 -62.52
C PRO A 33 175.67 39.62 -63.57
N SER A 34 175.90 40.74 -64.28
CA SER A 34 177.16 41.34 -64.80
C SER A 34 178.50 40.58 -64.91
N LYS A 35 179.20 40.76 -66.06
CA LYS A 35 180.51 41.46 -66.27
C LYS A 35 181.29 40.95 -67.52
N VAL A 36 182.32 41.72 -67.91
CA VAL A 36 183.49 41.38 -68.77
C VAL A 36 183.25 41.28 -70.29
N ASP A 37 183.74 42.29 -71.03
CA ASP A 37 184.84 42.25 -72.03
C ASP A 37 185.24 40.89 -72.68
N LEU A 38 185.77 40.79 -73.91
CA LEU A 38 186.05 41.75 -75.00
C LEU A 38 186.14 40.93 -76.32
N GLN A 39 185.96 41.57 -77.48
CA GLN A 39 186.49 41.11 -78.79
C GLN A 39 186.16 39.68 -79.30
N GLN A 40 185.11 39.00 -78.85
CA GLN A 40 184.61 37.77 -79.51
C GLN A 40 183.23 37.98 -80.17
N VAL A 41 183.25 38.72 -81.29
CA VAL A 41 182.05 38.98 -82.11
C VAL A 41 181.77 37.78 -83.02
N THR A 42 181.22 36.71 -82.43
CA THR A 42 180.65 35.59 -83.20
C THR A 42 179.32 36.05 -83.80
N ILE A 43 179.33 36.37 -85.10
CA ILE A 43 178.17 36.91 -85.82
C ILE A 43 177.06 35.84 -85.91
N ILE A 44 176.04 35.95 -85.06
CA ILE A 44 174.85 35.10 -85.13
C ILE A 44 174.12 35.38 -86.45
N PRO A 45 173.94 34.40 -87.35
CA PRO A 45 173.28 34.64 -88.63
C PRO A 45 171.79 34.98 -88.41
N HIS A 46 171.27 35.90 -89.22
CA HIS A 46 169.90 36.44 -89.13
C HIS A 46 168.80 35.36 -88.97
N ASN A 47 169.05 34.20 -89.58
CA ASN A 47 168.26 32.97 -89.53
C ASN A 47 167.88 32.57 -88.08
N GLU A 48 168.83 32.64 -87.14
CA GLU A 48 168.61 32.20 -85.76
C GLU A 48 167.91 33.26 -84.91
N TRP A 49 168.22 34.54 -85.13
CA TRP A 49 167.52 35.66 -84.48
C TRP A 49 166.01 35.67 -84.80
N LYS A 50 165.66 35.26 -86.03
CA LYS A 50 164.26 35.11 -86.46
C LYS A 50 163.58 33.92 -85.76
N ARG A 51 164.24 32.75 -85.72
CA ARG A 51 163.76 31.54 -85.01
C ARG A 51 163.43 31.80 -83.54
N ILE A 52 164.25 32.59 -82.84
CA ILE A 52 164.06 32.90 -81.41
C ILE A 52 162.79 33.75 -81.18
N ARG A 53 162.50 34.73 -82.06
CA ARG A 53 161.29 35.57 -81.94
C ARG A 53 160.01 34.78 -82.14
N ASP A 54 159.94 34.01 -83.22
CA ASP A 54 158.71 33.35 -83.64
C ASP A 54 158.32 32.20 -82.67
N THR A 55 159.33 31.59 -82.03
CA THR A 55 159.12 30.61 -80.95
C THR A 55 158.48 31.24 -79.71
N LEU A 56 158.89 32.47 -79.34
CA LEU A 56 158.40 33.16 -78.15
C LEU A 56 156.92 33.57 -78.31
N ASP A 57 156.54 34.14 -79.46
CA ASP A 57 155.17 34.62 -79.68
C ASP A 57 154.13 33.49 -79.88
N GLY A 58 154.59 32.29 -80.27
CA GLY A 58 153.75 31.09 -80.34
C GLY A 58 153.19 30.65 -78.98
N MET A 59 153.94 30.86 -77.89
CA MET A 59 153.51 30.50 -76.53
C MET A 59 152.42 31.47 -76.00
N THR A 60 152.57 32.78 -76.25
CA THR A 60 151.60 33.81 -75.83
C THR A 60 150.20 33.54 -76.39
N ARG A 61 150.11 33.18 -77.68
CA ARG A 61 148.84 32.94 -78.36
C ARG A 61 148.09 31.71 -77.81
N LYS A 62 148.78 30.60 -77.54
CA LYS A 62 148.17 29.41 -76.90
C LYS A 62 147.68 29.67 -75.48
N ALA A 63 148.43 30.47 -74.70
CA ALA A 63 148.02 30.84 -73.34
C ALA A 63 146.75 31.73 -73.32
N ALA A 64 146.57 32.61 -74.31
CA ALA A 64 145.37 33.43 -74.42
C ALA A 64 144.12 32.61 -74.73
N TYR A 65 144.20 31.67 -75.68
CA TYR A 65 143.08 30.81 -76.08
C TYR A 65 142.49 30.01 -74.92
N LEU A 66 143.34 29.34 -74.13
CA LEU A 66 142.91 28.53 -72.97
C LEU A 66 142.30 29.37 -71.84
N ARG A 67 142.66 30.65 -71.71
CA ARG A 67 142.01 31.58 -70.75
C ARG A 67 140.60 31.96 -71.21
N ALA A 68 140.42 32.21 -72.51
CA ALA A 68 139.10 32.50 -73.08
C ALA A 68 138.14 31.32 -72.94
N GLU A 69 138.59 30.10 -73.27
CA GLU A 69 137.75 28.88 -73.16
C GLU A 69 137.29 28.63 -71.71
N ARG A 70 138.19 28.76 -70.72
CA ARG A 70 137.84 28.61 -69.28
C ARG A 70 136.85 29.67 -68.83
N LYS A 71 136.95 30.92 -69.32
CA LYS A 71 136.01 32.00 -68.99
C LYS A 71 134.62 31.69 -69.55
N ALA A 72 134.53 31.29 -70.82
CA ALA A 72 133.28 30.89 -71.46
C ALA A 72 132.62 29.68 -70.75
N LYS A 73 133.40 28.67 -70.34
CA LYS A 73 132.89 27.51 -69.58
C LYS A 73 132.30 27.91 -68.21
N LYS A 74 132.95 28.81 -67.47
CA LYS A 74 132.42 29.34 -66.20
C LYS A 74 131.13 30.16 -66.43
N GLU A 75 131.08 30.97 -67.48
CA GLU A 75 129.92 31.80 -67.79
C GLU A 75 128.70 30.96 -68.24
N MET A 76 128.91 29.90 -69.04
CA MET A 76 127.88 28.90 -69.34
C MET A 76 127.36 28.18 -68.09
N HIS A 77 128.23 27.83 -67.14
CA HIS A 77 127.81 27.20 -65.89
C HIS A 77 126.91 28.12 -65.06
N LEU A 78 127.28 29.40 -64.91
CA LEU A 78 126.46 30.40 -64.21
C LEU A 78 125.11 30.62 -64.90
N ARG A 79 125.07 30.78 -66.23
CA ARG A 79 123.81 30.91 -66.99
C ARG A 79 122.92 29.67 -66.80
N SER A 80 123.49 28.47 -66.84
CA SER A 80 122.76 27.22 -66.60
C SER A 80 122.19 27.14 -65.17
N GLN A 81 122.96 27.56 -64.17
CA GLN A 81 122.51 27.58 -62.77
C GLN A 81 121.36 28.59 -62.55
N GLU A 82 121.36 29.74 -63.22
CA GLU A 82 120.26 30.71 -63.17
C GLU A 82 118.99 30.17 -63.86
N VAL A 83 119.13 29.52 -65.02
CA VAL A 83 118.02 28.83 -65.70
C VAL A 83 117.41 27.74 -64.81
N VAL A 84 118.21 26.99 -64.04
CA VAL A 84 117.70 26.00 -63.08
C VAL A 84 116.93 26.66 -61.92
N LYS A 85 117.35 27.81 -61.40
CA LYS A 85 116.59 28.57 -60.38
C LYS A 85 115.24 29.06 -60.89
N HIS A 86 115.09 29.29 -62.19
CA HIS A 86 113.87 29.80 -62.81
C HIS A 86 113.07 28.74 -63.58
N TRP A 87 113.50 27.47 -63.53
CA TRP A 87 112.82 26.33 -64.10
C TRP A 87 111.41 26.17 -63.51
N THR A 88 110.40 26.57 -64.30
CA THR A 88 109.03 26.82 -63.84
C THR A 88 108.21 25.56 -63.51
N ASN A 89 108.84 24.38 -63.51
CA ASN A 89 108.20 23.07 -63.33
C ASN A 89 108.54 22.41 -61.97
N THR A 90 109.10 23.16 -61.02
CA THR A 90 109.40 22.67 -59.67
C THR A 90 108.12 22.33 -58.89
N TYR A 91 108.01 21.10 -58.37
CA TYR A 91 106.81 20.51 -57.75
C TYR A 91 106.12 21.40 -56.68
N ALA A 92 106.90 22.18 -55.93
CA ALA A 92 106.39 23.14 -54.95
C ALA A 92 105.51 24.25 -55.56
N GLY A 93 105.92 24.84 -56.69
CA GLY A 93 105.20 25.94 -57.35
C GLY A 93 103.84 25.52 -57.89
N MET A 94 103.79 24.38 -58.58
CA MET A 94 102.53 23.77 -59.03
C MET A 94 101.60 23.44 -57.84
N ARG A 95 102.14 22.98 -56.71
CA ARG A 95 101.34 22.72 -55.49
C ARG A 95 100.74 24.03 -54.92
N GLN A 96 101.50 25.13 -54.91
CA GLN A 96 101.00 26.44 -54.48
C GLN A 96 99.92 27.00 -55.43
N GLN A 97 100.09 26.90 -56.75
CA GLN A 97 99.05 27.31 -57.70
C GLN A 97 97.78 26.48 -57.53
N LYS A 98 97.89 25.14 -57.43
CA LYS A 98 96.74 24.26 -57.16
C LYS A 98 96.04 24.63 -55.84
N LEU A 99 96.78 25.01 -54.79
CA LEU A 99 96.21 25.47 -53.52
C LEU A 99 95.51 26.84 -53.63
N LYS A 100 96.11 27.84 -54.31
CA LYS A 100 95.48 29.15 -54.56
C LYS A 100 94.21 29.01 -55.42
N ALA A 101 94.25 28.16 -56.45
CA ALA A 101 93.11 27.85 -57.29
C ALA A 101 92.01 27.07 -56.55
N LYS A 102 92.39 26.19 -55.60
CA LYS A 102 91.42 25.53 -54.71
C LYS A 102 90.75 26.54 -53.79
N LYS A 103 91.49 27.41 -53.10
CA LYS A 103 90.92 28.48 -52.24
C LYS A 103 89.90 29.34 -53.00
N LYS A 104 90.23 29.82 -54.20
CA LYS A 104 89.29 30.61 -55.03
C LYS A 104 88.05 29.82 -55.49
N ARG A 105 88.11 28.49 -55.62
CA ARG A 105 86.94 27.64 -55.86
C ARG A 105 86.12 27.46 -54.58
N ASP A 106 86.77 27.15 -53.46
CA ASP A 106 86.14 26.97 -52.15
C ASP A 106 85.42 28.26 -51.69
N GLU A 107 85.97 29.45 -51.99
CA GLU A 107 85.34 30.76 -51.76
C GLU A 107 84.08 30.96 -52.61
N LYS A 108 84.12 30.65 -53.92
CA LYS A 108 82.95 30.68 -54.80
C LYS A 108 81.86 29.68 -54.37
N ILE A 109 82.27 28.50 -53.88
CA ILE A 109 81.36 27.51 -53.31
C ILE A 109 80.73 28.04 -52.01
N ARG A 110 81.51 28.70 -51.14
CA ARG A 110 81.00 29.34 -49.91
C ARG A 110 79.99 30.45 -50.19
N THR A 111 80.24 31.33 -51.17
CA THR A 111 79.28 32.40 -51.54
C THR A 111 78.01 31.82 -52.17
N PHE A 112 78.14 30.83 -53.06
CA PHE A 112 76.99 30.13 -53.64
C PHE A 112 76.15 29.39 -52.58
N ILE A 113 76.78 28.71 -51.61
CA ILE A 113 76.08 28.09 -50.48
C ILE A 113 75.37 29.15 -49.62
N LYS A 114 76.01 30.30 -49.35
CA LYS A 114 75.38 31.40 -48.59
C LYS A 114 74.18 32.00 -49.33
N ALA A 115 74.25 32.14 -50.65
CA ALA A 115 73.13 32.58 -51.48
C ALA A 115 72.00 31.55 -51.52
N LYS A 116 72.31 30.26 -51.77
CA LYS A 116 71.32 29.17 -51.78
C LYS A 116 70.62 29.02 -50.42
N LYS A 117 71.35 29.12 -49.30
CA LYS A 117 70.76 29.15 -47.95
C LYS A 117 69.78 30.31 -47.77
N ARG A 118 70.12 31.53 -48.21
CA ARG A 118 69.20 32.68 -48.17
C ARG A 118 67.93 32.44 -48.99
N LEU A 119 68.05 31.92 -50.21
CA LEU A 119 66.88 31.60 -51.05
C LEU A 119 65.99 30.50 -50.43
N THR A 120 66.58 29.48 -49.82
CA THR A 120 65.81 28.47 -49.07
C THR A 120 65.13 29.06 -47.84
N GLN A 121 65.77 30.00 -47.14
CA GLN A 121 65.17 30.68 -45.98
C GLN A 121 63.99 31.56 -46.39
N MET A 122 64.16 32.44 -47.38
CA MET A 122 63.08 33.28 -47.92
C MET A 122 61.88 32.44 -48.41
N ARG A 123 62.14 31.27 -49.02
CA ARG A 123 61.09 30.34 -49.42
C ARG A 123 60.32 29.80 -48.21
N LYS A 124 61.02 29.29 -47.19
CA LYS A 124 60.40 28.78 -45.95
C LYS A 124 59.59 29.86 -45.23
N GLU A 125 60.06 31.10 -45.23
CA GLU A 125 59.36 32.23 -44.63
C GLU A 125 58.06 32.54 -45.38
N LYS A 126 58.06 32.53 -46.71
CA LYS A 126 56.84 32.70 -47.52
C LYS A 126 55.89 31.51 -47.41
N GLU A 127 56.40 30.28 -47.41
CA GLU A 127 55.61 29.06 -47.14
C GLU A 127 54.92 29.17 -45.76
N ALA A 128 55.66 29.49 -44.71
CA ALA A 128 55.13 29.67 -43.35
C ALA A 128 54.11 30.83 -43.24
N GLU A 129 54.32 31.94 -43.95
CA GLU A 129 53.38 33.05 -44.03
C GLU A 129 52.06 32.63 -44.71
N THR A 130 52.13 31.89 -45.82
CA THR A 130 50.93 31.33 -46.46
C THR A 130 50.21 30.30 -45.59
N HIS A 131 50.95 29.46 -44.85
CA HIS A 131 50.35 28.52 -43.90
C HIS A 131 49.63 29.25 -42.77
N ARG A 132 50.24 30.29 -42.16
CA ARG A 132 49.57 31.13 -41.15
C ARG A 132 48.30 31.76 -41.69
N LEU A 133 48.31 32.29 -42.92
CA LEU A 133 47.12 32.88 -43.54
C LEU A 133 46.03 31.84 -43.81
N MET A 134 46.40 30.60 -44.15
CA MET A 134 45.45 29.49 -44.32
C MET A 134 44.86 29.02 -42.99
N GLU A 135 45.64 28.91 -41.91
CA GLU A 135 45.10 28.56 -40.60
C GLU A 135 44.22 29.68 -40.03
N LEU A 136 44.61 30.95 -40.11
CA LEU A 136 43.75 32.09 -39.72
C LEU A 136 42.41 32.12 -40.50
N ARG A 137 42.41 31.66 -41.76
CA ARG A 137 41.18 31.49 -42.55
C ARG A 137 40.34 30.30 -42.08
N ARG A 138 40.97 29.18 -41.71
CA ARG A 138 40.30 27.99 -41.15
C ARG A 138 39.70 28.29 -39.79
N GLU A 139 40.45 28.92 -38.89
CA GLU A 139 40.01 29.37 -37.56
C GLU A 139 38.76 30.26 -37.69
N ARG A 140 38.77 31.26 -38.58
CA ARG A 140 37.59 32.11 -38.83
C ARG A 140 36.36 31.33 -39.30
N ILE A 141 36.54 30.36 -40.19
CA ILE A 141 35.45 29.51 -40.69
C ILE A 141 34.94 28.60 -39.57
N ASN A 142 35.84 27.96 -38.81
CA ASN A 142 35.49 27.07 -37.70
C ASN A 142 34.75 27.81 -36.58
N ASN A 143 35.19 29.03 -36.23
CA ASN A 143 34.52 29.86 -35.22
C ASN A 143 33.10 30.23 -35.69
N PHE A 144 32.94 30.71 -36.92
CA PHE A 144 31.63 31.07 -37.48
C PHE A 144 30.68 29.85 -37.58
N LEU A 145 31.19 28.68 -37.98
CA LEU A 145 30.42 27.43 -37.95
C LEU A 145 30.05 27.02 -36.53
N SER A 146 30.95 27.19 -35.55
CA SER A 146 30.67 26.88 -34.14
C SER A 146 29.64 27.83 -33.53
N GLU A 147 29.68 29.11 -33.88
CA GLU A 147 28.68 30.12 -33.51
C GLU A 147 27.31 29.76 -34.10
N LEU A 148 27.23 29.39 -35.38
CA LEU A 148 25.99 28.95 -36.02
C LEU A 148 25.44 27.63 -35.44
N MET A 149 26.31 26.66 -35.14
CA MET A 149 25.89 25.41 -34.50
C MET A 149 25.39 25.68 -33.08
N LYS A 150 26.10 26.50 -32.29
CA LYS A 150 25.65 26.89 -30.96
C LYS A 150 24.31 27.62 -31.01
N GLN A 151 24.14 28.60 -31.90
CA GLN A 151 22.86 29.32 -32.05
C GLN A 151 21.70 28.38 -32.40
N LYS A 152 21.94 27.28 -33.13
CA LYS A 152 20.89 26.27 -33.36
C LYS A 152 20.56 25.50 -32.10
N SER A 153 21.57 24.96 -31.41
CA SER A 153 21.36 24.24 -30.14
C SER A 153 20.70 25.13 -29.08
N ASP A 154 21.18 26.37 -28.88
CA ASP A 154 20.58 27.34 -27.95
C ASP A 154 19.08 27.60 -28.27
N ASN A 155 18.69 27.62 -29.56
CA ASN A 155 17.28 27.77 -29.97
C ASN A 155 16.46 26.48 -29.83
N GLU A 156 17.05 25.32 -30.14
CA GLU A 156 16.41 24.01 -29.99
C GLU A 156 16.15 23.69 -28.49
N ASP A 157 17.12 23.98 -27.62
CA ASP A 157 16.99 23.87 -26.16
C ASP A 157 15.91 24.81 -25.60
N LEU A 158 15.77 26.04 -26.13
CA LEU A 158 14.70 26.96 -25.74
C LEU A 158 13.30 26.46 -26.12
N ILE A 159 13.16 25.78 -27.27
CA ILE A 159 11.89 25.14 -27.67
C ILE A 159 11.59 23.95 -26.75
N ILE A 160 12.58 23.07 -26.51
CA ILE A 160 12.44 21.90 -25.63
C ILE A 160 12.08 22.33 -24.20
N ALA A 161 12.75 23.36 -23.65
CA ALA A 161 12.44 23.87 -22.32
C ALA A 161 11.02 24.44 -22.22
N ARG A 162 10.52 25.09 -23.28
CA ARG A 162 9.14 25.57 -23.36
C ARG A 162 8.14 24.41 -23.42
N ASP A 163 8.36 23.43 -24.28
CA ASP A 163 7.47 22.27 -24.44
C ASP A 163 7.38 21.44 -23.14
N ILE A 164 8.51 21.30 -22.43
CA ILE A 164 8.55 20.70 -21.08
C ILE A 164 7.70 21.52 -20.10
N ALA A 165 7.88 22.84 -20.03
CA ALA A 165 7.12 23.70 -19.11
C ALA A 165 5.61 23.71 -19.40
N GLU A 166 5.21 23.70 -20.68
CA GLU A 166 3.79 23.57 -21.06
C GLU A 166 3.22 22.18 -20.71
N ALA A 167 4.01 21.10 -20.90
CA ALA A 167 3.61 19.75 -20.50
C ALA A 167 3.50 19.59 -18.97
N GLU A 168 4.47 20.10 -18.19
CA GLU A 168 4.44 20.08 -16.73
C GLU A 168 3.23 20.85 -16.18
N ALA A 169 2.93 22.03 -16.72
CA ALA A 169 1.76 22.81 -16.34
C ALA A 169 0.41 22.10 -16.66
N LEU A 170 0.37 21.28 -17.72
CA LEU A 170 -0.80 20.44 -18.04
C LEU A 170 -0.91 19.22 -17.10
N TRP A 171 0.21 18.59 -16.74
CA TRP A 171 0.22 17.51 -15.75
C TRP A 171 -0.17 18.01 -14.36
N GLU A 172 0.35 19.16 -13.92
CA GLU A 172 0.03 19.74 -12.61
C GLU A 172 -1.46 20.09 -12.47
N LYS A 173 -2.07 20.67 -13.52
CA LYS A 173 -3.52 20.89 -13.60
C LYS A 173 -4.32 19.59 -13.52
N ARG A 174 -3.93 18.58 -14.30
CA ARG A 174 -4.58 17.25 -14.31
C ARG A 174 -4.52 16.58 -12.94
N GLU A 175 -3.40 16.69 -12.23
CA GLU A 175 -3.24 16.07 -10.91
C GLU A 175 -3.99 16.83 -9.82
N LYS A 176 -4.04 18.17 -9.88
CA LYS A 176 -4.92 19.00 -9.04
C LYS A 176 -6.39 18.66 -9.24
N GLU A 177 -6.84 18.49 -10.49
CA GLU A 177 -8.21 18.06 -10.80
C GLU A 177 -8.54 16.68 -10.23
N LYS A 178 -7.68 15.68 -10.42
CA LYS A 178 -7.85 14.35 -9.82
C LYS A 178 -7.92 14.45 -8.29
N TYR A 179 -7.01 15.20 -7.68
CA TYR A 179 -6.94 15.34 -6.23
C TYR A 179 -8.24 15.93 -5.66
N GLU A 180 -8.75 17.02 -6.24
CA GLU A 180 -10.02 17.60 -5.78
C GLU A 180 -11.24 16.71 -6.10
N LYS A 181 -11.25 15.97 -7.22
CA LYS A 181 -12.29 14.95 -7.51
C LYS A 181 -12.28 13.84 -6.46
N ASN A 182 -11.15 13.18 -6.23
CA ASN A 182 -11.00 12.13 -5.20
C ASN A 182 -11.37 12.64 -3.79
N LYS A 183 -11.01 13.88 -3.48
CA LYS A 183 -11.30 14.56 -2.19
C LYS A 183 -12.78 14.92 -2.04
N ALA A 184 -13.49 15.23 -3.13
CA ALA A 184 -14.93 15.40 -3.14
C ALA A 184 -15.66 14.04 -3.01
N GLU A 185 -15.20 13.00 -3.71
CA GLU A 185 -15.73 11.64 -3.60
C GLU A 185 -15.58 11.08 -2.18
N LEU A 186 -14.40 11.24 -1.55
CA LEU A 186 -14.17 10.83 -0.17
C LEU A 186 -15.09 11.56 0.83
N LYS A 187 -15.36 12.85 0.62
CA LYS A 187 -16.36 13.61 1.42
C LYS A 187 -17.77 13.06 1.21
N ALA A 188 -18.20 12.87 -0.03
CA ALA A 188 -19.53 12.35 -0.34
C ALA A 188 -19.75 10.94 0.25
N ILE A 189 -18.71 10.09 0.25
CA ILE A 189 -18.73 8.77 0.90
C ILE A 189 -18.91 8.90 2.42
N GLU A 190 -18.22 9.84 3.06
CA GLU A 190 -18.29 10.02 4.51
C GLU A 190 -19.60 10.70 4.96
N GLU A 191 -20.10 11.66 4.19
CA GLU A 191 -21.43 12.26 4.37
C GLU A 191 -22.53 11.20 4.21
N TYR A 192 -22.46 10.36 3.18
CA TYR A 192 -23.38 9.25 2.97
C TYR A 192 -23.35 8.24 4.13
N ARG A 193 -22.16 7.84 4.61
CA ARG A 193 -22.00 6.99 5.80
C ARG A 193 -22.64 7.63 7.03
N GLY A 194 -22.40 8.92 7.25
CA GLY A 194 -22.99 9.68 8.36
C GLY A 194 -24.52 9.72 8.31
N ILE A 195 -25.11 9.89 7.12
CA ILE A 195 -26.56 9.83 6.91
C ILE A 195 -27.09 8.42 7.17
N VAL A 196 -26.51 7.38 6.57
CA VAL A 196 -26.94 5.98 6.77
C VAL A 196 -26.89 5.56 8.24
N MET A 197 -25.85 5.97 8.97
CA MET A 197 -25.73 5.70 10.41
C MET A 197 -26.80 6.41 11.24
N LYS A 198 -27.11 7.69 10.94
CA LYS A 198 -28.18 8.45 11.61
C LYS A 198 -29.55 7.85 11.33
N ASN A 199 -29.89 7.62 10.06
CA ASN A 199 -31.17 7.04 9.65
C ASN A 199 -31.41 5.69 10.33
N LYS A 200 -30.39 4.82 10.36
CA LYS A 200 -30.46 3.52 11.06
C LYS A 200 -30.66 3.67 12.58
N GLU A 201 -30.04 4.67 13.20
CA GLU A 201 -30.24 4.96 14.62
C GLU A 201 -31.64 5.52 14.91
N GLU A 202 -32.20 6.32 13.99
CA GLU A 202 -33.57 6.85 14.05
C GLU A 202 -34.64 5.78 13.82
N GLU A 203 -34.48 4.88 12.83
CA GLU A 203 -35.30 3.66 12.68
C GLU A 203 -35.29 2.83 13.96
N GLU A 204 -34.11 2.63 14.55
CA GLU A 204 -33.95 1.89 15.80
C GLU A 204 -34.52 2.62 17.03
N ARG A 205 -34.71 3.95 16.99
CA ARG A 205 -35.49 4.69 17.98
C ARG A 205 -36.99 4.51 17.75
N GLN A 206 -37.45 4.62 16.51
CA GLN A 206 -38.85 4.46 16.10
C GLN A 206 -39.38 3.07 16.46
N ARG A 207 -38.68 1.99 16.06
CA ARG A 207 -39.01 0.60 16.44
C ARG A 207 -39.14 0.40 17.96
N LYS A 208 -38.32 1.09 18.75
CA LYS A 208 -38.35 1.05 20.23
C LYS A 208 -39.46 1.90 20.86
N ILE A 209 -40.08 2.80 20.10
CA ILE A 209 -41.30 3.53 20.47
C ILE A 209 -42.51 2.69 20.09
N GLU A 210 -42.61 2.27 18.83
CA GLU A 210 -43.66 1.39 18.30
C GLU A 210 -43.84 0.12 19.14
N ALA A 211 -42.74 -0.57 19.50
CA ALA A 211 -42.80 -1.75 20.34
C ALA A 211 -43.36 -1.48 21.76
N LYS A 212 -43.13 -0.28 22.32
CA LYS A 212 -43.70 0.14 23.61
C LYS A 212 -45.18 0.50 23.47
N GLU A 213 -45.55 1.19 22.41
CA GLU A 213 -46.94 1.56 22.12
C GLU A 213 -47.79 0.31 21.86
N HIS A 214 -47.27 -0.65 21.09
CA HIS A 214 -47.87 -1.96 20.89
C HIS A 214 -48.02 -2.74 22.21
N LEU A 215 -46.97 -2.79 23.04
CA LEU A 215 -47.05 -3.43 24.36
C LEU A 215 -48.12 -2.78 25.26
N VAL A 216 -48.21 -1.45 25.27
CA VAL A 216 -49.24 -0.70 25.99
C VAL A 216 -50.65 -0.96 25.42
N ALA A 217 -50.78 -1.14 24.10
CA ALA A 217 -52.04 -1.49 23.46
C ALA A 217 -52.51 -2.91 23.84
N VAL A 218 -51.59 -3.90 23.86
CA VAL A 218 -51.87 -5.27 24.32
C VAL A 218 -52.31 -5.27 25.79
N ILE A 219 -51.57 -4.59 26.68
CA ILE A 219 -51.92 -4.49 28.11
C ILE A 219 -53.31 -3.87 28.31
N LYS A 220 -53.68 -2.84 27.53
CA LYS A 220 -55.03 -2.24 27.56
C LYS A 220 -56.11 -3.20 27.06
N ALA A 221 -55.84 -3.95 25.99
CA ALA A 221 -56.76 -4.96 25.47
C ALA A 221 -57.03 -6.08 26.49
N ASP A 222 -55.98 -6.58 27.15
CA ASP A 222 -56.08 -7.57 28.23
C ASP A 222 -56.88 -7.04 29.42
N GLN A 223 -56.66 -5.79 29.83
CA GLN A 223 -57.44 -5.15 30.91
C GLN A 223 -58.94 -5.12 30.57
N ILE A 224 -59.30 -4.65 29.37
CA ILE A 224 -60.70 -4.61 28.89
C ILE A 224 -61.31 -6.03 28.82
N PHE A 225 -60.54 -7.03 28.37
CA PHE A 225 -60.96 -8.42 28.34
C PHE A 225 -61.26 -8.97 29.75
N TRP A 226 -60.38 -8.72 30.72
CA TRP A 226 -60.59 -9.13 32.11
C TRP A 226 -61.77 -8.44 32.79
N GLU A 227 -62.02 -7.16 32.50
CA GLU A 227 -63.20 -6.44 32.97
C GLU A 227 -64.50 -7.01 32.37
N HIS A 228 -64.50 -7.28 31.07
CA HIS A 228 -65.64 -7.89 30.38
C HIS A 228 -65.96 -9.30 30.94
N GLU A 229 -64.94 -10.14 31.19
CA GLU A 229 -65.13 -11.44 31.83
C GLU A 229 -65.62 -11.35 33.29
N LYS A 230 -65.13 -10.38 34.08
CA LYS A 230 -65.66 -10.10 35.42
C LYS A 230 -67.14 -9.71 35.36
N GLU A 231 -67.52 -8.84 34.43
CA GLU A 231 -68.90 -8.36 34.30
C GLU A 231 -69.86 -9.46 33.79
N LYS A 232 -69.41 -10.34 32.88
CA LYS A 232 -70.19 -11.56 32.52
C LYS A 232 -70.46 -12.45 33.73
N LYS A 233 -69.45 -12.69 34.56
CA LYS A 233 -69.58 -13.49 35.79
C LYS A 233 -70.54 -12.81 36.76
N ARG A 234 -70.36 -11.51 37.03
CA ARG A 234 -71.25 -10.70 37.88
C ARG A 234 -72.71 -10.73 37.40
N LYS A 235 -72.97 -10.56 36.10
CA LYS A 235 -74.31 -10.69 35.48
C LYS A 235 -74.90 -12.09 35.64
N THR A 236 -74.08 -13.13 35.52
CA THR A 236 -74.53 -14.53 35.70
C THR A 236 -74.88 -14.81 37.16
N ASP A 237 -74.09 -14.32 38.11
CA ASP A 237 -74.34 -14.50 39.55
C ASP A 237 -75.45 -13.60 40.08
N GLN A 238 -75.72 -12.47 39.43
CA GLN A 238 -76.91 -11.68 39.65
C GLN A 238 -78.16 -12.46 39.21
N LYS A 239 -78.19 -12.98 37.97
CA LYS A 239 -79.30 -13.83 37.47
C LYS A 239 -79.53 -15.08 38.33
N ARG A 240 -78.47 -15.73 38.81
CA ARG A 240 -78.57 -16.87 39.74
C ARG A 240 -79.29 -16.49 41.04
N ARG A 241 -78.97 -15.33 41.62
CA ARG A 241 -79.65 -14.81 42.83
C ARG A 241 -81.09 -14.40 42.55
N GLU A 242 -81.36 -13.72 41.45
CA GLU A 242 -82.72 -13.34 41.03
C GLU A 242 -83.65 -14.57 40.91
N VAL A 243 -83.15 -15.69 40.35
CA VAL A 243 -83.87 -16.98 40.28
C VAL A 243 -84.05 -17.62 41.65
N GLN A 244 -83.03 -17.59 42.52
CA GLN A 244 -83.12 -18.11 43.90
C GLN A 244 -84.17 -17.32 44.71
N ASP A 245 -84.14 -15.99 44.65
CA ASP A 245 -85.10 -15.11 45.32
C ASP A 245 -86.53 -15.33 44.82
N ALA A 246 -86.71 -15.50 43.51
CA ALA A 246 -88.01 -15.83 42.92
C ALA A 246 -88.53 -17.18 43.44
N HIS A 247 -87.67 -18.19 43.53
CA HIS A 247 -88.03 -19.51 44.07
C HIS A 247 -88.36 -19.46 45.58
N ILE A 248 -87.59 -18.70 46.37
CA ILE A 248 -87.87 -18.46 47.80
C ILE A 248 -89.22 -17.76 47.98
N LYS A 249 -89.52 -16.72 47.19
CA LYS A 249 -90.82 -16.03 47.18
C LYS A 249 -91.96 -16.96 46.80
N GLN A 250 -91.76 -17.86 45.82
CA GLN A 250 -92.75 -18.86 45.43
C GLN A 250 -92.99 -19.90 46.53
N ILE A 251 -91.94 -20.40 47.19
CA ILE A 251 -92.05 -21.30 48.35
C ILE A 251 -92.79 -20.62 49.50
N ALA A 252 -92.48 -19.35 49.79
CA ALA A 252 -93.15 -18.58 50.84
C ALA A 252 -94.65 -18.41 50.55
N LYS A 253 -95.00 -18.02 49.31
CA LYS A 253 -96.40 -17.91 48.84
C LYS A 253 -97.13 -19.25 48.94
N ASN A 254 -96.53 -20.35 48.49
CA ASN A 254 -97.13 -21.68 48.55
C ASN A 254 -97.32 -22.16 50.01
N LYS A 255 -96.35 -21.90 50.90
CA LYS A 255 -96.48 -22.18 52.35
C LYS A 255 -97.57 -21.35 53.01
N PHE A 256 -97.75 -20.09 52.60
CA PHE A 256 -98.83 -19.22 53.08
C PHE A 256 -100.20 -19.77 52.66
N HIS A 257 -100.40 -20.05 51.37
CA HIS A 257 -101.66 -20.63 50.88
C HIS A 257 -101.95 -22.01 51.49
N ALA A 258 -100.93 -22.85 51.71
CA ALA A 258 -101.11 -24.14 52.38
C ALA A 258 -101.55 -23.99 53.87
N LYS A 259 -101.07 -22.96 54.58
CA LYS A 259 -101.58 -22.61 55.92
C LYS A 259 -103.02 -22.10 55.86
N GLN A 260 -103.31 -21.20 54.92
CA GLN A 260 -104.65 -20.62 54.72
C GLN A 260 -105.70 -21.69 54.39
N ALA A 261 -105.37 -22.63 53.49
CA ALA A 261 -106.23 -23.75 53.14
C ALA A 261 -106.49 -24.69 54.32
N LYS A 262 -105.46 -25.00 55.13
CA LYS A 262 -105.65 -25.78 56.36
C LYS A 262 -106.54 -25.06 57.38
N GLN A 263 -106.38 -23.75 57.54
CA GLN A 263 -107.23 -22.96 58.44
C GLN A 263 -108.69 -22.98 57.95
N ALA A 264 -108.93 -22.71 56.67
CA ALA A 264 -110.26 -22.77 56.07
C ALA A 264 -110.90 -24.18 56.18
N GLN A 265 -110.10 -25.25 56.08
CA GLN A 265 -110.58 -26.61 56.30
C GLN A 265 -110.98 -26.86 57.76
N LEU A 266 -110.19 -26.39 58.74
CA LEU A 266 -110.53 -26.50 60.16
C LEU A 266 -111.79 -25.70 60.52
N ASP A 267 -111.93 -24.49 59.96
CA ASP A 267 -113.09 -23.63 60.19
C ASP A 267 -114.35 -24.14 59.46
N TYR A 268 -114.19 -24.87 58.35
CA TYR A 268 -115.27 -25.65 57.75
C TYR A 268 -115.70 -26.83 58.64
N CYS A 269 -114.75 -27.64 59.12
CA CYS A 269 -115.05 -28.76 60.02
C CYS A 269 -115.83 -28.31 61.26
N ARG A 270 -115.35 -27.25 61.94
CA ARG A 270 -116.05 -26.61 63.08
C ARG A 270 -117.50 -26.28 62.75
N ARG A 271 -117.74 -25.50 61.68
CA ARG A 271 -119.11 -25.14 61.26
C ARG A 271 -119.99 -26.35 60.93
N THR A 272 -119.42 -27.42 60.39
CA THR A 272 -120.19 -28.67 60.17
C THR A 272 -120.44 -29.45 61.46
N GLU A 273 -119.53 -29.40 62.44
CA GLU A 273 -119.72 -29.99 63.76
C GLU A 273 -120.76 -29.21 64.59
N ASP A 274 -120.72 -27.87 64.55
CA ASP A 274 -121.71 -26.99 65.15
C ASP A 274 -123.12 -27.26 64.58
N LEU A 275 -123.26 -27.28 63.25
CA LEU A 275 -124.53 -27.57 62.56
C LEU A 275 -125.05 -28.99 62.86
N VAL A 276 -124.17 -29.99 62.96
CA VAL A 276 -124.54 -31.35 63.37
C VAL A 276 -125.00 -31.38 64.83
N ALA A 277 -124.35 -30.62 65.73
CA ALA A 277 -124.76 -30.52 67.12
C ALA A 277 -126.10 -29.78 67.32
N GLU A 278 -126.43 -28.81 66.46
CA GLU A 278 -127.76 -28.19 66.41
C GLU A 278 -128.82 -29.18 65.91
N LYS A 279 -128.56 -29.89 64.80
CA LYS A 279 -129.48 -30.88 64.23
C LYS A 279 -129.69 -32.10 65.14
N GLU A 280 -128.69 -32.51 65.89
CA GLU A 280 -128.82 -33.54 66.93
C GLU A 280 -129.69 -33.05 68.09
N LYS A 281 -129.61 -31.77 68.51
CA LYS A 281 -130.53 -31.22 69.52
C LYS A 281 -131.97 -31.26 69.03
N GLU A 282 -132.25 -30.73 67.83
CA GLU A 282 -133.57 -30.78 67.21
C GLU A 282 -134.15 -32.21 67.17
N PHE A 283 -133.33 -33.19 66.79
CA PHE A 283 -133.73 -34.60 66.78
C PHE A 283 -134.00 -35.15 68.19
N GLN A 284 -133.19 -34.78 69.18
CA GLN A 284 -133.35 -35.21 70.58
C GLN A 284 -134.54 -34.53 71.28
N ASP A 285 -134.89 -33.30 70.91
CA ASP A 285 -136.10 -32.60 71.34
C ASP A 285 -137.36 -33.28 70.75
N TYR A 286 -137.40 -33.48 69.43
CA TYR A 286 -138.48 -34.22 68.77
C TYR A 286 -138.63 -35.66 69.32
N ALA A 287 -137.52 -36.34 69.62
CA ALA A 287 -137.55 -37.67 70.23
C ALA A 287 -138.09 -37.65 71.68
N ARG A 288 -137.96 -36.54 72.43
CA ARG A 288 -138.63 -36.37 73.72
C ARG A 288 -140.14 -36.19 73.54
N GLU A 289 -140.56 -35.28 72.67
CA GLU A 289 -141.99 -35.03 72.37
C GLU A 289 -142.71 -36.33 71.96
N VAL A 290 -142.11 -37.13 71.07
CA VAL A 290 -142.67 -38.42 70.65
C VAL A 290 -142.74 -39.44 71.81
N ILE A 291 -141.74 -39.48 72.70
CA ILE A 291 -141.75 -40.35 73.88
C ILE A 291 -142.83 -39.92 74.88
N GLU A 292 -143.03 -38.61 75.07
CA GLU A 292 -144.02 -38.05 75.98
C GLU A 292 -145.44 -38.33 75.47
N LEU A 293 -145.75 -37.98 74.23
CA LEU A 293 -147.03 -38.29 73.56
C LEU A 293 -147.36 -39.79 73.55
N GLU A 294 -146.38 -40.65 73.27
CA GLU A 294 -146.60 -42.09 73.28
C GLU A 294 -146.78 -42.64 74.71
N SER A 295 -146.26 -41.97 75.74
CA SER A 295 -146.42 -42.35 77.16
C SER A 295 -147.77 -42.00 77.76
N GLU A 296 -148.42 -40.94 77.27
CA GLU A 296 -149.84 -40.68 77.56
C GLU A 296 -150.74 -41.77 76.95
N SER A 297 -150.30 -42.37 75.83
CA SER A 297 -150.99 -43.50 75.21
C SER A 297 -150.74 -44.81 75.97
N THR A 298 -151.76 -45.33 76.67
CA THR A 298 -151.64 -46.46 77.62
C THR A 298 -151.43 -47.85 76.96
N LYS A 299 -150.92 -47.92 75.71
CA LYS A 299 -150.92 -49.14 74.87
C LYS A 299 -149.59 -49.53 74.23
N LYS A 300 -148.49 -48.78 74.37
CA LYS A 300 -147.21 -49.06 73.69
C LYS A 300 -146.04 -49.26 74.65
N HIS A 301 -145.09 -50.11 74.26
CA HIS A 301 -143.89 -50.41 75.04
C HIS A 301 -142.76 -49.43 74.71
N ILE A 302 -142.68 -48.32 75.46
CA ILE A 302 -141.82 -47.15 75.16
C ILE A 302 -140.34 -47.36 75.58
N TYR A 303 -140.04 -48.38 76.39
CA TYR A 303 -138.69 -48.64 76.93
C TYR A 303 -137.54 -48.66 75.89
N PRO A 304 -137.69 -49.21 74.67
CA PRO A 304 -136.63 -49.18 73.64
C PRO A 304 -136.29 -47.76 73.16
N LEU A 305 -137.27 -46.85 73.10
CA LEU A 305 -137.07 -45.45 72.71
C LEU A 305 -136.34 -44.69 73.82
N VAL A 306 -136.82 -44.79 75.06
CA VAL A 306 -136.18 -44.19 76.25
C VAL A 306 -134.74 -44.70 76.45
N LYS A 307 -134.50 -45.98 76.17
CA LYS A 307 -133.15 -46.57 76.20
C LYS A 307 -132.23 -46.04 75.10
N SER A 308 -132.78 -45.69 73.93
CA SER A 308 -132.02 -45.13 72.81
C SER A 308 -131.64 -43.67 73.05
N VAL A 309 -132.58 -42.84 73.51
CA VAL A 309 -132.33 -41.42 73.89
C VAL A 309 -131.27 -41.33 74.99
N LYS A 310 -131.35 -42.20 76.02
CA LYS A 310 -130.33 -42.29 77.08
C LYS A 310 -128.95 -42.81 76.62
N GLY A 311 -128.82 -43.28 75.38
CA GLY A 311 -127.55 -43.72 74.79
C GLY A 311 -126.65 -42.59 74.28
N GLY A 312 -127.25 -41.44 73.93
CA GLY A 312 -126.56 -40.30 73.31
C GLY A 312 -126.22 -40.49 71.82
N PRO A 313 -125.49 -39.53 71.21
CA PRO A 313 -125.23 -39.49 69.78
C PRO A 313 -124.41 -40.70 69.28
N GLY A 314 -125.09 -41.61 68.59
CA GLY A 314 -124.53 -42.89 68.11
C GLY A 314 -124.59 -44.00 69.17
N SER A 315 -125.28 -45.10 68.83
CA SER A 315 -125.44 -46.28 69.71
C SER A 315 -124.20 -47.19 69.77
N GLY A 316 -123.02 -46.60 69.66
CA GLY A 316 -121.73 -47.30 69.57
C GLY A 316 -121.19 -47.77 70.92
N ARG A 317 -120.22 -48.71 70.89
CA ARG A 317 -119.51 -49.18 72.09
C ARG A 317 -118.13 -48.53 72.27
N GLY A 318 -117.61 -47.81 71.27
CA GLY A 318 -116.33 -47.09 71.36
C GLY A 318 -116.35 -45.92 72.34
N PRO A 319 -115.21 -45.21 72.50
CA PRO A 319 -115.17 -43.90 73.18
C PRO A 319 -115.98 -42.85 72.39
N ALA A 320 -116.54 -41.86 73.08
CA ALA A 320 -117.23 -40.75 72.42
C ALA A 320 -116.21 -39.79 71.76
N LEU A 321 -116.38 -39.49 70.47
CA LEU A 321 -115.48 -38.58 69.76
C LEU A 321 -115.86 -37.12 70.06
N THR A 322 -115.21 -36.52 71.05
CA THR A 322 -115.38 -35.10 71.42
C THR A 322 -115.19 -34.17 70.21
N ASN A 323 -114.13 -34.42 69.42
CA ASN A 323 -113.80 -33.68 68.18
C ASN A 323 -114.69 -34.05 66.97
N ARG A 324 -115.91 -34.56 67.21
CA ARG A 324 -116.87 -34.93 66.16
C ARG A 324 -118.32 -34.98 66.66
N GLY A 325 -118.74 -33.93 67.38
CA GLY A 325 -120.11 -33.81 67.91
C GLY A 325 -120.48 -34.86 68.99
N GLY A 326 -119.49 -35.46 69.65
CA GLY A 326 -119.69 -36.53 70.64
C GLY A 326 -120.00 -37.90 70.05
N LEU A 327 -120.03 -38.05 68.72
CA LEU A 327 -120.44 -39.28 68.01
C LEU A 327 -119.66 -40.51 68.52
N ARG A 328 -120.38 -41.54 68.95
CA ARG A 328 -119.79 -42.76 69.51
C ARG A 328 -119.66 -43.87 68.45
N PRO A 329 -118.43 -44.30 68.07
CA PRO A 329 -118.24 -45.31 67.03
C PRO A 329 -118.75 -46.70 67.44
N SER A 330 -119.21 -47.46 66.46
CA SER A 330 -119.63 -48.87 66.63
C SER A 330 -118.45 -49.80 66.93
N TYR A 331 -117.25 -49.47 66.44
CA TYR A 331 -116.02 -50.22 66.70
C TYR A 331 -115.45 -49.94 68.10
N GLN A 332 -114.62 -50.86 68.59
CA GLN A 332 -113.72 -50.61 69.71
C GLN A 332 -112.49 -49.83 69.21
N ALA A 333 -112.02 -48.87 70.01
CA ALA A 333 -110.75 -48.18 69.80
C ALA A 333 -109.72 -48.71 70.81
N ASN A 334 -108.43 -48.57 70.49
CA ASN A 334 -107.35 -48.89 71.44
C ASN A 334 -107.28 -47.91 72.61
N ASP A 335 -107.67 -46.65 72.38
CA ASP A 335 -107.35 -45.52 73.22
C ASP A 335 -108.36 -44.37 73.03
N PHE A 336 -108.18 -43.29 73.79
CA PHE A 336 -109.08 -42.13 73.77
C PHE A 336 -109.00 -41.28 72.49
N SER A 337 -107.99 -41.46 71.63
CA SER A 337 -107.97 -40.81 70.30
C SER A 337 -109.03 -41.37 69.35
N GLY A 338 -109.63 -42.53 69.69
CA GLY A 338 -110.70 -43.13 68.91
C GLY A 338 -110.22 -43.84 67.64
N VAL A 339 -108.93 -44.13 67.50
CA VAL A 339 -108.41 -44.93 66.38
C VAL A 339 -109.00 -46.34 66.44
N GLN A 340 -109.69 -46.74 65.38
CA GLN A 340 -110.28 -48.07 65.24
C GLN A 340 -109.23 -49.17 65.41
N LEU A 341 -109.52 -50.15 66.28
CA LEU A 341 -108.73 -51.38 66.38
C LEU A 341 -108.69 -52.07 65.01
N PRO A 342 -107.49 -52.45 64.49
CA PRO A 342 -107.39 -53.26 63.29
C PRO A 342 -108.25 -54.52 63.42
N SER A 343 -109.14 -54.75 62.46
CA SER A 343 -109.96 -55.95 62.44
C SER A 343 -109.07 -57.18 62.28
N TYR A 344 -109.04 -58.03 63.31
CA TYR A 344 -108.26 -59.27 63.37
C TYR A 344 -108.85 -60.35 62.43
N ASN A 345 -108.80 -60.09 61.12
CA ASN A 345 -108.95 -61.14 60.11
C ASN A 345 -107.70 -62.03 60.20
N SER A 346 -107.85 -63.24 60.75
CA SER A 346 -106.76 -64.18 61.03
C SER A 346 -106.08 -64.80 59.78
N GLN A 347 -106.45 -64.35 58.57
CA GLN A 347 -105.81 -64.73 57.31
C GLN A 347 -104.49 -63.96 57.11
N GLY A 348 -103.45 -64.36 57.83
CA GLY A 348 -102.11 -63.76 57.74
C GLY A 348 -101.49 -63.87 56.34
N SER A 349 -101.12 -62.74 55.76
CA SER A 349 -100.45 -62.67 54.46
C SER A 349 -98.98 -63.11 54.56
N LYS A 350 -98.62 -64.20 53.85
CA LYS A 350 -97.26 -64.76 53.85
C LYS A 350 -96.30 -63.84 53.08
N CYS A 351 -95.58 -62.96 53.76
CA CYS A 351 -94.59 -62.05 53.16
C CYS A 351 -93.13 -62.31 53.60
N ASN A 352 -92.69 -63.57 53.52
CA ASN A 352 -91.30 -63.95 53.80
C ASN A 352 -90.37 -63.61 52.60
N ASN A 353 -89.95 -62.35 52.46
CA ASN A 353 -88.90 -61.97 51.49
C ASN A 353 -88.06 -60.73 51.89
N PHE A 354 -87.89 -60.46 53.19
CA PHE A 354 -87.14 -59.32 53.72
C PHE A 354 -85.65 -59.23 53.31
N GLN A 355 -85.06 -60.30 52.75
CA GLN A 355 -83.69 -60.26 52.24
C GLN A 355 -83.57 -59.55 50.88
N LYS A 356 -84.61 -59.62 50.02
CA LYS A 356 -84.54 -59.06 48.64
C LYS A 356 -84.59 -57.53 48.59
N SER A 357 -85.09 -56.86 49.63
CA SER A 357 -85.17 -55.39 49.69
C SER A 357 -83.86 -54.74 50.15
N LYS A 358 -83.04 -55.40 50.97
CA LYS A 358 -81.81 -54.81 51.55
C LYS A 358 -80.81 -54.34 50.49
N GLY A 359 -80.51 -55.20 49.50
CA GLY A 359 -79.56 -54.87 48.42
C GLY A 359 -79.98 -53.69 47.52
N ARG A 360 -81.26 -53.30 47.54
CA ARG A 360 -81.79 -52.15 46.77
C ARG A 360 -81.69 -50.81 47.53
N LEU A 361 -81.33 -50.84 48.81
CA LEU A 361 -81.22 -49.66 49.68
C LEU A 361 -79.76 -49.26 49.98
N GLY A 362 -78.77 -49.87 49.32
CA GLY A 362 -77.35 -49.51 49.43
C GLY A 362 -76.66 -49.94 50.73
N PHE A 363 -77.36 -50.56 51.67
CA PHE A 363 -76.78 -51.07 52.92
C PHE A 363 -76.16 -52.46 52.74
N THR A 364 -74.94 -52.48 52.21
CA THR A 364 -74.00 -53.59 52.36
C THR A 364 -73.03 -53.27 53.50
N TRP A 365 -72.97 -54.16 54.49
CA TRP A 365 -71.79 -54.41 55.30
C TRP A 365 -71.09 -55.64 54.70
#